data_AF-A0A532C6U7-F1
#
_entry.id   AF-A0A532C6U7-F1
#
_cell.length_a   1.000
_cell.length_b   1.000
_cell.length_c   1.000
_cell.angle_alpha   90.00
_cell.angle_beta   90.00
_cell.angle_gamma   90.00
#
_symmetry.space_group_name_H-M   'P 1'
#
loop_
_entity.id
_entity.type
_entity.pdbx_description
1 polymer ?
#
loop_
_entity_poly.entity_id
_entity_poly.type
_entity_poly.pdbx_seq_one_letter_code
_entity_poly.pdbx_strand_id
1 'polypeptide(L)'
;MARAFVLAGATVWLALDPHGQAIAAGEMSQDQLDQRIHDYILAHPEVVMEALQSLDARQREAAAKEAKAALAAKADDIFRDPASPVGGNAEGDVTMVEFFDYNCP
;
A
#
# COMPACT_ATOMS: atom_id res chain seq x y z
N MET A 1 6.54 77.81 10.68
CA MET A 1 6.85 76.59 9.89
C MET A 1 7.93 75.81 10.64
N ALA A 2 7.49 74.91 11.51
CA ALA A 2 8.28 73.88 12.18
C ALA A 2 7.35 73.19 13.17
N ARG A 3 7.16 71.88 13.03
CA ARG A 3 6.95 70.94 14.15
C ARG A 3 6.90 69.53 13.59
N ALA A 4 8.00 68.84 13.79
CA ALA A 4 8.14 67.41 13.59
C ALA A 4 7.07 66.67 14.38
N PHE A 5 6.27 65.85 13.69
CA PHE A 5 5.48 64.81 14.32
C PHE A 5 6.21 63.49 14.12
N VAL A 6 6.73 63.00 15.24
CA VAL A 6 7.31 61.68 15.42
C VAL A 6 6.25 60.64 15.05
N LEU A 7 6.47 59.87 13.98
CA LEU A 7 5.75 58.63 13.69
C LEU A 7 6.22 57.58 14.69
N ALA A 8 5.66 57.61 15.89
CA ALA A 8 5.75 56.52 16.84
C ALA A 8 4.58 55.56 16.60
N GLY A 9 4.89 54.28 16.41
CA GLY A 9 3.98 53.18 16.72
C GLY A 9 3.49 52.36 15.53
N ALA A 10 4.29 51.37 15.13
CA ALA A 10 3.78 50.11 14.58
C ALA A 10 4.87 49.01 14.49
N THR A 11 5.75 48.86 15.48
CA THR A 11 6.79 47.79 15.46
C THR A 11 6.73 46.85 16.66
N VAL A 12 5.58 46.73 17.32
CA VAL A 12 5.40 45.76 18.42
C VAL A 12 4.03 45.09 18.31
N TRP A 13 3.82 44.30 17.27
CA TRP A 13 2.68 43.37 17.15
C TRP A 13 3.12 41.99 16.64
N LEU A 14 4.36 41.58 16.93
CA LEU A 14 4.89 40.25 16.61
C LEU A 14 5.44 39.50 17.84
N ALA A 15 5.25 40.04 19.05
CA ALA A 15 5.81 39.44 20.28
C ALA A 15 4.78 38.78 21.20
N LEU A 16 3.48 38.86 20.91
CA LEU A 16 2.43 38.19 21.71
C LEU A 16 1.45 37.45 20.80
N ASP A 17 1.90 36.34 20.22
CA ASP A 17 1.00 35.23 19.89
C ASP A 17 1.07 34.23 21.06
N PRO A 18 0.13 34.27 22.04
CA PRO A 18 0.06 33.27 23.10
C PRO A 18 -0.47 31.91 22.60
N HIS A 19 -0.68 31.77 21.29
CA HIS A 19 -1.29 30.61 20.64
C HIS A 19 -0.34 29.78 19.78
N GLY A 20 0.95 30.11 19.78
CA GLY A 20 2.00 29.31 19.15
C GLY A 20 2.59 28.25 20.08
N GLN A 21 1.78 27.54 20.88
CA GLN A 21 2.27 26.32 21.52
C GLN A 21 2.34 25.24 20.45
N ALA A 22 3.49 25.17 19.77
CA ALA A 22 3.89 23.92 19.13
C ALA A 22 3.80 22.85 20.21
N ILE A 23 2.89 21.89 20.04
CA ILE A 23 2.87 20.69 20.87
C ILE A 23 4.21 20.01 20.58
N ALA A 24 5.17 20.22 21.46
CA ALA A 24 6.37 19.40 21.49
C ALA A 24 5.85 17.98 21.71
N ALA A 25 5.90 17.15 20.66
CA ALA A 25 5.76 15.72 20.82
C ALA A 25 6.83 15.35 21.86
N GLY A 26 6.40 14.99 23.07
CA GLY A 26 7.33 14.70 24.16
C GLY A 26 8.35 13.69 23.66
N GLU A 27 9.64 14.01 23.79
CA GLU A 27 10.72 13.13 23.38
C GLU A 27 10.67 11.87 24.26
N MET A 28 10.03 10.82 23.74
CA MET A 28 9.99 9.51 24.35
C MET A 28 11.28 8.78 24.00
N SER A 29 11.89 8.08 24.97
CA SER A 29 13.06 7.25 24.65
C SER A 29 12.65 6.09 23.73
N GLN A 30 13.60 5.58 22.92
CA GLN A 30 13.36 4.42 22.06
C GLN A 30 12.85 3.22 22.87
N ASP A 31 13.44 2.94 24.02
CA ASP A 31 13.00 1.85 24.91
C ASP A 31 11.54 1.99 25.36
N GLN A 32 11.10 3.22 25.64
CA GLN A 32 9.71 3.49 26.02
C GLN A 32 8.75 3.32 24.83
N LEU A 33 9.20 3.61 23.61
CA LEU A 33 8.43 3.38 22.40
C LEU A 33 8.29 1.88 22.12
N ASP A 34 9.39 1.14 22.14
CA ASP A 34 9.43 -0.29 21.86
C ASP A 34 8.55 -1.07 22.84
N GLN A 35 8.62 -0.73 24.14
CA GLN A 35 7.76 -1.34 25.16
C GLN A 35 6.28 -1.07 24.88
N ARG A 36 5.91 0.15 24.48
CA ARG A 36 4.51 0.47 24.14
C ARG A 36 4.04 -0.28 22.90
N ILE A 37 4.87 -0.40 21.87
CA ILE A 37 4.54 -1.16 20.65
C ILE A 37 4.33 -2.63 21.00
N HIS A 38 5.25 -3.21 21.78
CA HIS A 38 5.14 -4.59 22.26
C HIS A 38 3.82 -4.81 23.03
N ASP A 39 3.55 -3.97 24.02
CA ASP A 39 2.36 -4.10 24.87
C ASP A 39 1.07 -3.89 24.05
N TYR A 40 1.10 -2.99 23.08
CA TYR A 40 -0.02 -2.78 22.16
C TYR A 40 -0.27 -4.01 21.29
N ILE A 41 0.77 -4.61 20.70
CA ILE A 41 0.62 -5.82 19.88
C ILE A 41 0.06 -6.98 20.71
N LEU A 42 0.50 -7.14 21.96
CA LEU A 42 -0.04 -8.17 22.86
C LEU A 42 -1.49 -7.90 23.28
N ALA A 43 -1.85 -6.63 23.48
CA ALA A 43 -3.22 -6.24 23.78
C ALA A 43 -4.16 -6.33 22.55
N HIS A 44 -3.58 -6.29 21.34
CA HIS A 44 -4.30 -6.25 20.07
C HIS A 44 -3.68 -7.20 19.03
N PRO A 45 -3.67 -8.52 19.26
CA PRO A 45 -3.02 -9.47 18.34
C PRO A 45 -3.62 -9.47 16.92
N GLU A 46 -4.84 -8.97 16.75
CA GLU A 46 -5.53 -8.84 15.47
C GLU A 46 -4.77 -7.95 14.48
N VAL A 47 -4.02 -6.94 14.95
CA VAL A 47 -3.26 -6.06 14.06
C VAL A 47 -2.16 -6.81 13.29
N VAL A 48 -1.61 -7.89 13.87
CA VAL A 48 -0.65 -8.75 13.17
C VAL A 48 -1.35 -9.54 12.07
N MET A 49 -2.53 -10.09 12.36
CA MET A 49 -3.32 -10.82 11.37
C MET A 49 -3.77 -9.91 10.23
N GLU A 50 -4.21 -8.69 10.52
CA GLU A 50 -4.58 -7.69 9.52
C GLU A 50 -3.38 -7.30 8.66
N ALA A 51 -2.20 -7.11 9.26
CA ALA A 51 -0.98 -6.82 8.52
C ALA A 51 -0.60 -7.96 7.56
N LEU A 52 -0.70 -9.22 8.01
CA LEU A 52 -0.44 -10.39 7.18
C LEU A 52 -1.46 -10.53 6.04
N GLN A 53 -2.75 -10.33 6.32
CA GLN A 53 -3.81 -10.37 5.30
C GLN A 53 -3.64 -9.25 4.26
N SER A 54 -3.29 -8.04 4.70
CA SER A 54 -3.00 -6.91 3.83
C SER A 54 -1.81 -7.19 2.92
N LEU A 55 -0.75 -7.79 3.45
CA LEU A 55 0.42 -8.20 2.68
C LEU A 55 0.07 -9.27 1.64
N ASP A 56 -0.63 -10.33 2.05
CA ASP A 56 -1.06 -11.41 1.17
C ASP A 56 -1.97 -10.89 0.04
N ALA A 57 -2.91 -9.98 0.34
CA ALA A 57 -3.76 -9.37 -0.69
C ALA A 57 -2.94 -8.62 -1.76
N ARG A 58 -1.93 -7.84 -1.34
CA ARG A 58 -1.02 -7.13 -2.27
C ARG A 58 -0.19 -8.09 -3.10
N GLN A 59 0.29 -9.18 -2.50
CA GLN A 59 1.06 -10.20 -3.21
C GLN A 59 0.20 -10.93 -4.25
N ARG A 60 -1.05 -11.29 -3.92
CA ARG A 60 -1.99 -11.91 -4.87
C ARG A 60 -2.30 -10.98 -6.04
N GLU A 61 -2.49 -9.69 -5.79
CA GLU A 61 -2.72 -8.71 -6.86
C GLU A 61 -1.50 -8.62 -7.79
N ALA A 62 -0.29 -8.52 -7.23
CA ALA A 62 0.95 -8.48 -7.99
C ALA A 62 1.14 -9.75 -8.83
N ALA A 63 0.93 -10.93 -8.23
CA ALA A 63 1.01 -12.22 -8.90
C ALA A 63 -0.04 -12.35 -10.02
N ALA A 64 -1.27 -11.89 -9.79
CA ALA A 64 -2.31 -11.89 -10.81
C ALA A 64 -1.97 -10.98 -11.99
N LYS A 65 -1.34 -9.81 -11.73
CA LYS A 65 -0.87 -8.90 -12.77
C LYS A 65 0.26 -9.53 -13.60
N GLU A 66 1.22 -10.16 -12.94
CA GLU A 66 2.32 -10.87 -13.59
C GLU A 66 1.81 -12.03 -14.44
N ALA A 67 0.91 -12.86 -13.89
CA ALA A 67 0.29 -13.96 -14.60
C ALA A 67 -0.45 -13.48 -15.86
N LYS A 68 -1.23 -12.39 -15.77
CA LYS A 68 -1.89 -11.79 -16.94
C LYS A 68 -0.89 -11.34 -18.00
N ALA A 69 0.22 -10.72 -17.60
CA ALA A 69 1.26 -10.31 -18.53
C ALA A 69 1.93 -11.51 -19.22
N ALA A 70 2.21 -12.57 -18.47
CA ALA A 70 2.78 -13.81 -19.00
C ALA A 70 1.83 -14.50 -19.98
N LEU A 71 0.53 -14.62 -19.65
CA LEU A 71 -0.48 -15.18 -20.53
C LEU A 71 -0.61 -14.39 -21.84
N ALA A 72 -0.61 -13.06 -21.77
CA ALA A 72 -0.66 -12.21 -22.97
C ALA A 72 0.59 -12.38 -23.85
N ALA A 73 1.78 -12.46 -23.23
CA ALA A 73 3.04 -12.68 -23.95
C ALA A 73 3.16 -14.08 -24.56
N LYS A 74 2.36 -15.05 -24.08
CA LYS A 74 2.40 -16.46 -24.47
C LYS A 74 1.11 -16.95 -25.14
N ALA A 75 0.24 -16.03 -25.56
CA ALA A 75 -1.08 -16.37 -26.06
C ALA A 75 -1.04 -17.36 -27.24
N ASP A 76 -0.13 -17.18 -28.20
CA ASP A 76 -0.04 -18.09 -29.35
C ASP A 76 0.42 -19.50 -28.92
N ASP A 77 1.41 -19.59 -28.02
CA ASP A 77 1.89 -20.88 -27.47
C ASP A 77 0.78 -21.60 -26.69
N ILE A 78 -0.11 -20.85 -26.01
CA ILE A 78 -1.17 -21.39 -25.17
C ILE A 78 -2.40 -21.81 -25.98
N PHE A 79 -2.80 -21.03 -26.99
CA PHE A 79 -4.07 -21.23 -27.69
C PHE A 79 -3.94 -21.82 -29.10
N ARG A 80 -2.73 -21.88 -29.67
CA ARG A 80 -2.50 -22.28 -31.07
C ARG A 80 -1.38 -23.30 -31.25
N ASP A 81 -0.95 -23.96 -30.18
CA ASP A 81 0.01 -25.04 -30.28
C ASP A 81 -0.61 -26.27 -30.99
N PRO A 82 -0.12 -26.68 -32.17
CA PRO A 82 -0.66 -27.82 -32.89
C PRO A 82 -0.42 -29.17 -32.19
N ALA A 83 0.46 -29.24 -31.19
CA ALA A 83 0.69 -30.45 -30.40
C ALA A 83 -0.31 -30.60 -29.24
N SER A 84 -1.02 -29.53 -28.88
CA SER A 84 -2.00 -29.53 -27.80
C SER A 84 -3.33 -30.17 -28.27
N PRO A 85 -3.85 -31.21 -27.59
CA PRO A 85 -5.09 -31.85 -27.98
C PRO A 85 -6.29 -30.93 -27.74
N VAL A 86 -7.19 -30.85 -28.73
CA VAL A 86 -8.45 -30.11 -28.62
C VAL A 86 -9.59 -31.08 -28.35
N GLY A 87 -10.26 -30.91 -27.21
CA GLY A 87 -11.52 -31.59 -26.89
C GLY A 87 -12.73 -30.66 -27.06
N GLY A 88 -13.92 -31.23 -27.28
CA GLY A 88 -15.17 -30.47 -27.36
C GLY A 88 -15.43 -29.84 -28.74
N ASN A 89 -16.01 -28.64 -28.76
CA ASN A 89 -16.34 -27.90 -29.99
C ASN A 89 -15.19 -26.96 -30.38
N ALA A 90 -14.47 -27.29 -31.45
CA ALA A 90 -13.35 -26.48 -31.95
C ALA A 90 -13.77 -25.12 -32.54
N GLU A 91 -15.05 -24.95 -32.89
CA GLU A 91 -15.60 -23.70 -33.42
C GLU A 91 -16.39 -22.92 -32.35
N GLY A 92 -16.16 -23.20 -31.06
CA GLY A 92 -16.81 -22.49 -29.97
C GLY A 92 -16.34 -21.04 -29.81
N ASP A 93 -17.20 -20.18 -29.28
CA ASP A 93 -16.88 -18.77 -29.02
C ASP A 93 -15.90 -18.56 -27.85
N VAL A 94 -15.64 -19.60 -27.05
CA VAL A 94 -14.77 -19.58 -25.87
C VAL A 94 -13.87 -20.81 -25.85
N THR A 95 -12.57 -20.58 -25.67
CA THR A 95 -11.56 -21.63 -25.49
C THR A 95 -11.12 -21.68 -24.02
N MET A 96 -11.18 -22.86 -23.40
CA MET A 96 -10.59 -23.15 -22.10
C MET A 96 -9.29 -23.94 -22.32
N VAL A 97 -8.21 -23.55 -21.64
CA VAL A 97 -6.95 -24.33 -21.62
C VAL A 97 -6.75 -24.90 -20.23
N GLU A 98 -6.58 -26.21 -20.15
CA GLU A 98 -6.38 -26.94 -18.91
C GLU A 98 -4.93 -27.36 -18.77
N PHE A 99 -4.26 -26.83 -17.74
CA PHE A 99 -2.96 -27.32 -17.30
C PHE A 99 -3.20 -28.39 -16.25
N PHE A 100 -2.96 -29.66 -16.60
CA PHE A 100 -3.22 -30.79 -15.73
C PHE A 100 -1.98 -31.65 -15.53
N ASP A 101 -1.92 -32.33 -14.39
CA ASP A 101 -0.92 -33.35 -14.07
C ASP A 101 -1.67 -34.63 -13.68
N TYR A 102 -1.39 -35.73 -14.36
CA TYR A 102 -2.01 -37.04 -14.08
C TYR A 102 -1.76 -37.56 -12.66
N ASN A 103 -0.81 -36.98 -11.92
CA ASN A 103 -0.46 -37.40 -10.56
C ASN A 103 -1.06 -36.51 -9.46
N CYS A 104 -1.77 -35.42 -9.81
CA CYS A 104 -2.42 -34.55 -8.84
C CYS A 104 -3.84 -35.08 -8.54
N PRO A 105 -4.10 -35.61 -7.32
CA PRO A 105 -5.39 -36.19 -6.95
C PRO A 105 -6.46 -35.15 -6.60
#